data_AF-A0A1M3TUB1-F1
#
_entry.id   AF-A0A1M3TUB1-F1
#
_cell.length_a   1.000
_cell.length_b   1.000
_cell.length_c   1.000
_cell.angle_alpha   90.00
_cell.angle_beta   90.00
_cell.angle_gamma   90.00
#
_symmetry.space_group_name_H-M   'P 1'
#
loop_
_entity.id
_entity.type
_entity.pdbx_description
1 polymer ?
#
loop_
_entity_poly.entity_id
_entity_poly.type
_entity_poly.pdbx_seq_one_letter_code
_entity_poly.pdbx_strand_id
1 'polypeptide(L)'
;MPAQKRTSTDMLDPAIATGPDKENQTVVKAALPSGNTQKSCDEIRQEIRQFIASGQMSANEFQRAIDVSPRSYSEFLSQEGVKGARSATYRNALKFFNGRSGGPVMPLAETQPAATAVGSVPKRAKKNQPASPAAVDLSDVQLVGDEDGSVQVFETCDVVRRKIRAHLRKTGVTQAGFMREAAKAAYPAGTKRLNANSFGEFLKKKGPTAGSSGAVFYASYVYFEKLRIKNGKPKDAFRLEMEKLWPNGFELENAANGRMWCGPNQRPWVDIYGKVHFS
;
A
#
# COMPACT_ATOMS: atom_id res chain seq x y z
N MET A 1 30.18 -40.27 -46.50
CA MET A 1 29.98 -39.73 -47.87
C MET A 1 28.50 -39.89 -48.21
N PRO A 2 27.79 -38.90 -48.79
CA PRO A 2 27.91 -37.45 -48.67
C PRO A 2 26.56 -36.76 -48.38
N ALA A 3 26.64 -35.44 -48.16
CA ALA A 3 25.52 -34.50 -48.13
C ALA A 3 24.88 -34.30 -49.51
N GLN A 4 23.62 -33.85 -49.55
CA GLN A 4 23.10 -33.09 -50.68
C GLN A 4 22.10 -32.01 -50.22
N LYS A 5 22.60 -30.76 -50.28
CA LYS A 5 21.81 -29.53 -50.44
C LYS A 5 21.18 -29.50 -51.84
N ARG A 6 20.06 -28.78 -51.99
CA ARG A 6 19.80 -27.78 -53.05
C ARG A 6 18.47 -27.05 -52.78
N THR A 7 18.45 -25.74 -52.46
CA THR A 7 18.50 -24.54 -53.34
C THR A 7 17.16 -24.35 -54.09
N SER A 8 16.28 -23.43 -53.67
CA SER A 8 16.18 -21.99 -54.02
C SER A 8 15.75 -21.70 -55.46
N THR A 9 14.65 -20.95 -55.58
CA THR A 9 14.22 -20.13 -56.74
C THR A 9 13.24 -19.12 -56.13
N ASP A 10 13.69 -17.89 -55.92
CA ASP A 10 13.53 -16.74 -56.84
C ASP A 10 12.08 -16.21 -56.86
N MET A 11 11.77 -14.93 -56.80
CA MET A 11 12.51 -13.67 -56.63
C MET A 11 11.45 -12.55 -56.69
N LEU A 12 11.83 -11.36 -56.20
CA LEU A 12 11.37 -10.01 -56.59
C LEU A 12 10.13 -9.37 -55.90
N ASP A 13 10.45 -8.39 -55.06
CA ASP A 13 9.70 -7.14 -54.80
C ASP A 13 9.50 -6.31 -56.10
N PRO A 14 8.64 -5.27 -56.09
CA PRO A 14 9.20 -3.92 -55.95
C PRO A 14 8.35 -2.85 -55.22
N ALA A 15 9.08 -1.95 -54.55
CA ALA A 15 9.02 -0.48 -54.57
C ALA A 15 7.79 0.34 -54.10
N ILE A 16 8.00 1.02 -52.96
CA ILE A 16 7.99 2.50 -52.71
C ILE A 16 6.88 3.37 -53.35
N ALA A 17 6.12 4.11 -52.51
CA ALA A 17 5.74 5.51 -52.74
C ALA A 17 5.17 6.21 -51.46
N THR A 18 5.93 7.18 -50.94
CA THR A 18 5.57 8.57 -50.54
C THR A 18 4.23 8.91 -49.82
N GLY A 19 4.33 9.62 -48.68
CA GLY A 19 3.26 10.43 -48.03
C GLY A 19 2.90 11.71 -48.83
N PRO A 20 2.42 12.85 -48.25
CA PRO A 20 2.18 13.20 -46.84
C PRO A 20 0.85 13.99 -46.56
N ASP A 21 0.65 14.36 -45.28
CA ASP A 21 -0.02 15.55 -44.69
C ASP A 21 -1.26 16.22 -45.33
N LYS A 22 -2.30 16.48 -44.50
CA LYS A 22 -2.83 17.85 -44.35
C LYS A 22 -3.74 18.07 -43.14
N GLU A 23 -3.43 19.18 -42.51
CA GLU A 23 -4.02 19.84 -41.35
C GLU A 23 -5.42 20.44 -41.61
N ASN A 24 -6.19 20.55 -40.51
CA ASN A 24 -6.90 21.78 -40.06
C ASN A 24 -8.06 22.34 -40.91
N GLN A 25 -9.28 22.36 -40.34
CA GLN A 25 -9.99 23.61 -39.97
C GLN A 25 -11.44 23.36 -39.48
N THR A 26 -11.73 23.97 -38.33
CA THR A 26 -13.05 24.44 -37.85
C THR A 26 -13.85 25.20 -38.94
N VAL A 27 -15.19 25.16 -38.98
CA VAL A 27 -16.08 26.28 -38.54
C VAL A 27 -17.58 25.95 -38.84
N VAL A 28 -18.41 25.95 -37.78
CA VAL A 28 -19.75 26.59 -37.59
C VAL A 28 -21.11 25.90 -37.97
N LYS A 29 -21.93 25.80 -36.90
CA LYS A 29 -23.40 25.87 -36.68
C LYS A 29 -24.40 25.03 -37.51
N ALA A 30 -25.19 24.24 -36.76
CA ALA A 30 -26.65 24.42 -36.66
C ALA A 30 -27.17 23.88 -35.30
N ALA A 31 -27.96 24.67 -34.58
CA ALA A 31 -28.61 24.36 -33.30
C ALA A 31 -29.87 23.49 -33.51
N LEU A 32 -30.29 22.61 -32.58
CA LEU A 32 -31.21 22.81 -31.45
C LEU A 32 -31.55 21.40 -30.85
N PRO A 33 -32.30 21.22 -29.74
CA PRO A 33 -32.12 21.72 -28.37
C PRO A 33 -32.24 20.56 -27.33
N SER A 34 -31.46 20.55 -26.25
CA SER A 34 -31.79 19.73 -25.07
C SER A 34 -31.06 20.25 -23.83
N GLY A 35 -31.84 20.73 -22.87
CA GLY A 35 -31.34 21.28 -21.61
C GLY A 35 -30.67 20.21 -20.76
N ASN A 36 -29.33 20.20 -20.77
CA ASN A 36 -28.50 19.87 -19.61
C ASN A 36 -27.04 20.26 -19.94
N THR A 37 -26.61 21.47 -19.59
CA THR A 37 -25.22 21.93 -19.78
C THR A 37 -24.31 21.24 -18.76
N GLN A 38 -24.00 19.96 -18.97
CA GLN A 38 -23.00 19.26 -18.18
C GLN A 38 -21.62 19.77 -18.59
N LYS A 39 -21.01 20.60 -17.73
CA LYS A 39 -19.63 21.09 -17.91
C LYS A 39 -18.67 19.92 -18.12
N SER A 40 -17.73 20.02 -19.05
CA SER A 40 -16.75 18.97 -19.31
C SER A 40 -15.81 18.77 -18.11
N CYS A 41 -15.12 17.62 -18.04
CA CYS A 41 -14.18 17.35 -16.94
C CYS A 41 -13.06 18.39 -16.90
N ASP A 42 -12.58 18.84 -18.05
CA ASP A 42 -11.53 19.86 -18.14
C ASP A 42 -12.02 21.25 -17.73
N GLU A 43 -13.26 21.62 -18.08
CA GLU A 43 -13.90 22.86 -17.60
C GLU A 43 -13.99 22.87 -16.07
N ILE A 44 -14.43 21.78 -15.45
CA ILE A 44 -14.50 21.67 -13.98
C ILE A 44 -13.10 21.74 -13.35
N ARG A 45 -12.07 21.15 -13.96
CA ARG A 45 -10.68 21.29 -13.46
C ARG A 45 -10.21 22.73 -13.50
N GLN A 46 -10.48 23.44 -14.60
CA GLN A 46 -10.11 24.85 -14.75
C GLN A 46 -10.86 25.72 -13.75
N GLU A 47 -12.16 25.50 -13.58
CA GLU A 47 -13.00 26.22 -12.62
C GLU A 47 -12.53 25.99 -11.18
N ILE A 48 -12.15 24.76 -10.82
CA ILE A 48 -11.52 24.47 -9.53
C ILE A 48 -10.21 25.25 -9.37
N ARG A 49 -9.32 25.22 -10.37
CA ARG A 49 -8.02 25.92 -10.30
C ARG A 49 -8.20 27.45 -10.17
N GLN A 50 -9.12 28.03 -10.93
CA GLN A 50 -9.45 29.45 -10.86
C GLN A 50 -10.08 29.81 -9.52
N PHE A 51 -10.97 28.97 -9.01
CA PHE A 51 -11.63 29.20 -7.73
C PHE A 51 -10.63 29.18 -6.57
N ILE A 52 -9.66 28.26 -6.56
CA ILE A 52 -8.58 28.27 -5.57
C ILE A 52 -7.64 29.47 -5.77
N ALA A 53 -7.31 29.82 -7.03
CA ALA A 53 -6.47 30.97 -7.35
C ALA A 53 -7.13 32.31 -6.95
N SER A 54 -8.45 32.39 -6.97
CA SER A 54 -9.22 33.56 -6.53
C SER A 54 -9.11 33.84 -5.03
N GLY A 55 -8.55 32.91 -4.25
CA GLY A 55 -8.39 33.06 -2.80
C GLY A 55 -9.69 32.98 -2.00
N GLN A 56 -10.83 32.71 -2.64
CA GLN A 56 -12.13 32.59 -1.98
C GLN A 56 -12.21 31.39 -1.02
N MET A 57 -11.44 30.32 -1.28
CA MET A 57 -11.34 29.16 -0.39
C MET A 57 -10.01 28.42 -0.66
N SER A 58 -9.41 27.83 0.38
CA SER A 58 -8.22 26.99 0.20
C SER A 58 -8.55 25.62 -0.39
N ALA A 59 -7.58 24.97 -1.04
CA ALA A 59 -7.79 23.65 -1.65
C ALA A 59 -8.28 22.60 -0.64
N ASN A 60 -7.83 22.69 0.62
CA ASN A 60 -8.23 21.78 1.69
C ASN A 60 -9.67 22.03 2.16
N GLU A 61 -10.10 23.28 2.23
CA GLU A 61 -11.48 23.64 2.56
C GLU A 61 -12.44 23.24 1.43
N PHE A 62 -12.04 23.42 0.17
CA PHE A 62 -12.81 22.94 -0.98
C PHE A 62 -13.01 21.43 -0.94
N GLN A 63 -11.96 20.65 -0.70
CA GLN A 63 -12.03 19.20 -0.56
C GLN A 63 -13.04 18.77 0.52
N ARG A 64 -13.08 19.48 1.65
CA ARG A 64 -14.04 19.23 2.73
C ARG A 64 -15.46 19.62 2.32
N ALA A 65 -15.62 20.76 1.64
CA ALA A 65 -16.92 21.25 1.19
C ALA A 65 -17.59 20.31 0.17
N ILE A 66 -16.79 19.64 -0.67
CA ILE A 66 -17.30 18.68 -1.66
C ILE A 66 -17.29 17.23 -1.17
N ASP A 67 -16.87 16.98 0.07
CA ASP A 67 -16.71 15.64 0.67
C ASP A 67 -15.86 14.68 -0.18
N VAL A 68 -14.62 15.08 -0.49
CA VAL A 68 -13.70 14.28 -1.31
C VAL A 68 -12.35 14.14 -0.63
N SER A 69 -11.78 12.93 -0.71
CA SER A 69 -10.44 12.68 -0.17
C SER A 69 -9.35 13.46 -0.93
N PRO A 70 -8.25 13.88 -0.26
CA PRO A 70 -7.15 14.58 -0.93
C PRO A 70 -6.57 13.81 -2.13
N ARG A 71 -6.56 12.48 -2.06
CA ARG A 71 -6.08 11.59 -3.13
C ARG A 71 -6.99 11.65 -4.36
N SER A 72 -8.30 11.55 -4.17
CA SER A 72 -9.28 11.63 -5.26
C SER A 72 -9.32 13.02 -5.90
N TYR A 73 -9.05 14.06 -5.11
CA TYR A 73 -8.89 15.42 -5.60
C TYR A 73 -7.63 15.58 -6.47
N SER A 74 -6.47 15.15 -5.97
CA SER A 74 -5.21 15.24 -6.72
C SER A 74 -5.24 14.41 -8.01
N GLU A 75 -5.79 13.19 -7.95
CA GLU A 75 -5.88 12.29 -9.09
C GLU A 75 -6.81 12.83 -10.18
N PHE A 76 -7.91 13.48 -9.80
CA PHE A 76 -8.81 14.12 -10.75
C PHE A 76 -8.15 15.32 -11.45
N LEU A 77 -7.41 16.14 -10.70
CA LEU A 77 -6.72 17.32 -11.23
C LEU A 77 -5.48 16.99 -12.09
N SER A 78 -4.88 15.82 -11.90
CA SER A 78 -3.74 15.35 -12.69
C SER A 78 -4.14 14.61 -13.98
N GLN A 79 -5.43 14.36 -14.18
CA GLN A 79 -5.96 13.73 -15.40
C GLN A 79 -6.34 14.80 -16.44
N GLU A 80 -6.44 14.38 -17.70
CA GLU A 80 -6.78 15.23 -18.85
C GLU A 80 -7.87 14.58 -19.71
N GLY A 81 -8.68 15.40 -20.37
CA GLY A 81 -9.75 14.96 -21.25
C GLY A 81 -10.97 14.42 -20.49
N VAL A 82 -11.72 13.55 -21.15
CA VAL A 82 -12.96 12.92 -20.62
C VAL A 82 -12.72 11.94 -19.46
N LYS A 83 -11.46 11.65 -19.13
CA LYS A 83 -11.09 10.79 -18.00
C LYS A 83 -11.54 11.46 -16.71
N GLY A 84 -12.12 10.69 -15.79
CA GLY A 84 -12.61 11.23 -14.51
C GLY A 84 -14.09 11.67 -14.52
N ALA A 85 -14.84 11.51 -15.61
CA ALA A 85 -16.28 11.81 -15.66
C ALA A 85 -17.13 10.99 -14.66
N ARG A 86 -16.62 9.82 -14.24
CA ARG A 86 -17.23 8.99 -13.18
C ARG A 86 -16.64 9.24 -11.79
N SER A 87 -15.73 10.20 -11.62
CA SER A 87 -15.12 10.52 -10.33
C SER A 87 -16.11 11.21 -9.39
N ALA A 88 -15.98 10.94 -8.09
CA ALA A 88 -16.71 11.67 -7.05
C ALA A 88 -16.37 13.17 -7.08
N THR A 89 -15.09 13.51 -7.36
CA THR A 89 -14.61 14.89 -7.47
C THR A 89 -15.37 15.67 -8.54
N TYR A 90 -15.58 15.08 -9.73
CA TYR A 90 -16.30 15.73 -10.82
C TYR A 90 -17.77 15.99 -10.46
N ARG A 91 -18.49 14.96 -9.99
CA ARG A 91 -19.92 15.08 -9.67
C ARG A 91 -20.18 16.05 -8.53
N ASN A 92 -19.36 16.01 -7.48
CA ASN A 92 -19.55 16.86 -6.30
C ASN A 92 -19.11 18.30 -6.59
N ALA A 93 -18.04 18.52 -7.37
CA ALA A 93 -17.66 19.86 -7.81
C ALA A 93 -18.72 20.48 -8.74
N LEU A 94 -19.29 19.71 -9.66
CA LEU A 94 -20.38 20.19 -10.52
C LEU A 94 -21.59 20.65 -9.69
N LYS A 95 -21.98 19.88 -8.67
CA LYS A 95 -23.02 20.28 -7.71
C LYS A 95 -22.64 21.55 -6.94
N PHE A 96 -21.38 21.65 -6.48
CA PHE A 96 -20.88 22.80 -5.74
C PHE A 96 -20.93 24.10 -6.55
N PHE A 97 -20.50 24.07 -7.81
CA PHE A 97 -20.52 25.26 -8.67
C PHE A 97 -21.94 25.59 -9.16
N ASN A 98 -22.75 24.59 -9.50
CA ASN A 98 -24.15 24.82 -9.90
C ASN A 98 -25.01 25.35 -8.74
N GLY A 99 -24.75 24.89 -7.50
CA GLY A 99 -25.43 25.37 -6.30
C GLY A 99 -25.02 26.78 -5.86
N ARG A 100 -23.96 27.35 -6.47
CA ARG A 100 -23.49 28.71 -6.17
C ARG A 100 -23.96 29.75 -7.20
N SER A 101 -24.35 29.31 -8.40
CA SER A 101 -24.98 30.14 -9.43
C SER A 101 -26.46 30.49 -9.15
N GLY A 102 -27.06 29.95 -8.09
CA GLY A 102 -28.33 30.41 -7.54
C GLY A 102 -28.34 30.15 -6.03
N GLY A 103 -28.25 31.21 -5.21
CA GLY A 103 -28.20 31.06 -3.74
C GLY A 103 -29.51 30.52 -3.14
N PRO A 104 -29.65 30.39 -1.80
CA PRO A 104 -28.65 30.40 -0.72
C PRO A 104 -28.38 28.99 -0.14
N VAL A 105 -27.33 28.96 0.69
CA VAL A 105 -26.81 27.87 1.55
C VAL A 105 -27.86 26.84 2.01
N MET A 106 -27.56 25.55 1.81
CA MET A 106 -28.15 24.49 2.66
C MET A 106 -27.21 24.14 3.81
N PRO A 107 -27.76 23.90 5.02
CA PRO A 107 -26.99 23.80 6.24
C PRO A 107 -26.38 22.41 6.41
N LEU A 108 -25.28 22.40 7.15
CA LEU A 108 -24.63 21.23 7.74
C LEU A 108 -25.67 20.41 8.54
N ALA A 109 -26.00 19.20 8.07
CA ALA A 109 -26.68 18.22 8.89
C ALA A 109 -25.70 17.68 9.95
N GLU A 110 -25.87 18.26 11.15
CA GLU A 110 -25.67 17.70 12.49
C GLU A 110 -24.66 16.55 12.66
N THR A 111 -23.53 16.92 13.26
CA THR A 111 -22.97 16.15 14.37
C THR A 111 -22.57 17.13 15.46
N GLN A 112 -23.42 17.30 16.47
CA GLN A 112 -23.10 18.00 17.72
C GLN A 112 -22.52 17.00 18.74
N PRO A 113 -21.85 17.43 19.83
CA PRO A 113 -20.72 18.36 19.83
C PRO A 113 -19.62 17.94 20.84
N ALA A 114 -18.39 18.40 20.61
CA ALA A 114 -17.43 18.61 21.69
C ALA A 114 -17.72 19.95 22.39
N ALA A 115 -17.90 19.93 23.70
CA ALA A 115 -17.83 21.10 24.59
C ALA A 115 -16.61 20.90 25.49
N THR A 116 -15.79 21.88 25.87
CA THR A 116 -15.71 23.33 25.67
C THR A 116 -14.34 23.75 26.24
N ALA A 117 -13.69 24.76 25.65
CA ALA A 117 -13.29 26.00 26.33
C ALA A 117 -12.16 26.71 25.57
N VAL A 118 -12.43 27.98 25.28
CA VAL A 118 -11.64 28.95 24.54
C VAL A 118 -10.61 29.60 25.47
N GLY A 119 -9.40 29.86 24.98
CA GLY A 119 -8.38 30.68 25.63
C GLY A 119 -7.25 31.00 24.67
N SER A 120 -6.89 32.27 24.57
CA SER A 120 -6.19 32.95 23.48
C SER A 120 -4.65 32.96 23.56
N VAL A 121 -4.01 33.27 22.42
CA VAL A 121 -2.59 33.68 22.14
C VAL A 121 -1.43 32.73 22.47
N PRO A 122 -0.23 32.82 21.84
CA PRO A 122 0.18 33.26 20.49
C PRO A 122 1.04 32.18 19.78
N LYS A 123 1.59 32.48 18.58
CA LYS A 123 2.63 31.68 17.89
C LYS A 123 3.68 31.17 18.89
N ARG A 124 3.78 29.85 19.09
CA ARG A 124 4.87 29.24 19.87
C ARG A 124 5.63 28.22 19.02
N ALA A 125 6.93 28.46 18.99
CA ALA A 125 7.98 27.63 18.48
C ALA A 125 7.82 26.14 18.85
N LYS A 126 8.38 25.32 17.96
CA LYS A 126 8.85 23.95 18.14
C LYS A 126 9.18 23.66 19.62
N LYS A 127 8.27 23.00 20.34
CA LYS A 127 8.54 22.49 21.68
C LYS A 127 7.96 21.08 21.84
N ASN A 128 8.90 20.14 21.95
CA ASN A 128 8.83 18.80 22.49
C ASN A 128 7.54 18.03 22.23
N GLN A 129 7.59 17.26 21.14
CA GLN A 129 6.94 15.95 21.15
C GLN A 129 7.36 15.21 22.42
N PRO A 130 6.43 14.59 23.18
CA PRO A 130 6.82 13.53 24.09
C PRO A 130 7.58 12.51 23.24
N ALA A 131 8.76 12.10 23.71
CA ALA A 131 9.64 11.20 22.99
C ALA A 131 8.81 10.09 22.35
N SER A 132 8.82 10.02 21.01
CA SER A 132 8.56 8.75 20.34
C SER A 132 9.36 7.70 21.11
N PRO A 133 8.82 6.49 21.39
CA PRO A 133 9.64 5.43 21.97
C PRO A 133 10.89 5.40 21.11
N ALA A 134 12.03 5.75 21.73
CA ALA A 134 13.25 6.06 21.01
C ALA A 134 13.46 4.95 19.99
N ALA A 135 13.61 5.32 18.71
CA ALA A 135 13.82 4.37 17.63
C ALA A 135 14.87 3.37 18.14
N VAL A 136 14.44 2.13 18.39
CA VAL A 136 15.30 1.20 19.11
C VAL A 136 16.39 0.86 18.13
N ASP A 137 17.60 1.38 18.36
CA ASP A 137 18.69 1.12 17.44
C ASP A 137 19.10 -0.36 17.57
N LEU A 138 18.80 -1.17 16.56
CA LEU A 138 19.10 -2.60 16.53
C LEU A 138 20.36 -2.89 15.70
N SER A 139 21.10 -1.85 15.31
CA SER A 139 22.38 -1.92 14.59
C SER A 139 23.45 -2.71 15.35
N ASP A 140 23.46 -2.60 16.68
CA ASP A 140 24.48 -3.23 17.54
C ASP A 140 24.31 -4.76 17.69
N VAL A 141 23.19 -5.32 17.24
CA VAL A 141 22.88 -6.76 17.40
C VAL A 141 22.94 -7.46 16.05
N GLN A 142 24.03 -8.21 15.85
CA GLN A 142 24.19 -9.11 14.71
C GLN A 142 23.62 -10.49 15.03
N LEU A 143 22.84 -11.05 14.11
CA LEU A 143 22.42 -12.46 14.16
C LEU A 143 23.32 -13.29 13.24
N VAL A 144 23.43 -14.59 13.51
CA VAL A 144 24.07 -15.52 12.56
C VAL A 144 23.22 -15.58 11.30
N GLY A 145 23.81 -15.28 10.14
CA GLY A 145 23.11 -15.20 8.85
C GLY A 145 22.48 -13.84 8.53
N ASP A 146 22.76 -12.79 9.31
CA ASP A 146 22.20 -11.46 9.11
C ASP A 146 22.74 -10.75 7.85
N GLU A 147 23.98 -11.07 7.44
CA GLU A 147 24.62 -10.50 6.25
C GLU A 147 24.00 -11.01 4.95
N ASP A 148 23.74 -12.32 4.88
CA ASP A 148 23.17 -12.98 3.70
C ASP A 148 21.64 -13.04 3.71
N GLY A 149 21.01 -12.60 4.80
CA GLY A 149 19.57 -12.76 4.99
C GLY A 149 19.13 -14.23 5.15
N SER A 150 20.02 -15.06 5.69
CA SER A 150 19.85 -16.51 5.92
C SER A 150 19.55 -16.86 7.39
N VAL A 151 19.09 -15.87 8.18
CA VAL A 151 18.77 -16.07 9.59
C VAL A 151 17.70 -17.14 9.75
N GLN A 152 18.03 -18.21 10.48
CA GLN A 152 17.09 -19.29 10.76
C GLN A 152 15.92 -18.78 11.61
N VAL A 153 14.71 -19.05 11.14
CA VAL A 153 13.46 -18.64 11.78
C VAL A 153 12.94 -19.77 12.65
N PHE A 154 12.56 -19.52 13.90
CA PHE A 154 11.93 -20.57 14.72
C PHE A 154 10.68 -20.06 15.44
N GLU A 155 9.89 -19.28 14.72
CA GLU A 155 8.53 -18.92 15.12
C GLU A 155 7.57 -19.22 13.99
N THR A 156 6.29 -19.30 14.31
CA THR A 156 5.23 -19.45 13.31
C THR A 156 4.63 -18.08 12.97
N CYS A 157 3.95 -17.99 11.83
CA CYS A 157 3.30 -16.77 11.37
C CYS A 157 2.29 -16.22 12.39
N ASP A 158 1.57 -17.09 13.12
CA ASP A 158 0.61 -16.66 14.15
C ASP A 158 1.29 -15.99 15.35
N VAL A 159 2.43 -16.50 15.80
CA VAL A 159 3.22 -15.89 16.88
C VAL A 159 3.74 -14.52 16.43
N VAL A 160 4.33 -14.44 15.23
CA VAL A 160 4.84 -13.19 14.70
C VAL A 160 3.71 -12.16 14.50
N ARG A 161 2.55 -12.56 13.96
CA ARG A 161 1.37 -11.67 13.87
C ARG A 161 0.96 -11.14 15.25
N ARG A 162 0.94 -11.99 16.28
CA ARG A 162 0.60 -11.59 17.65
C ARG A 162 1.60 -10.57 18.20
N LYS A 163 2.90 -10.78 17.96
CA LYS A 163 3.96 -9.84 18.34
C LYS A 163 3.84 -8.51 17.61
N ILE A 164 3.57 -8.51 16.30
CA ILE A 164 3.34 -7.28 15.52
C ILE A 164 2.17 -6.51 16.11
N ARG A 165 1.00 -7.16 16.29
CA ARG A 165 -0.19 -6.49 16.85
C ARG A 165 0.08 -5.97 18.26
N ALA A 166 0.80 -6.70 19.10
CA ALA A 166 1.20 -6.23 20.42
C ALA A 166 2.15 -5.03 20.36
N HIS A 167 3.10 -5.02 19.43
CA HIS A 167 4.04 -3.92 19.23
C HIS A 167 3.34 -2.66 18.72
N LEU A 168 2.41 -2.79 17.77
CA LEU A 168 1.64 -1.67 17.23
C LEU A 168 0.65 -1.05 18.23
N ARG A 169 0.29 -1.76 19.30
CA ARG A 169 -0.54 -1.20 20.39
C ARG A 169 0.25 -0.27 21.32
N LYS A 170 1.58 -0.26 21.26
CA LYS A 170 2.41 0.63 22.09
C LYS A 170 2.28 2.08 21.60
N THR A 171 2.21 3.01 22.54
CA THR A 171 2.13 4.44 22.22
C THR A 171 3.33 4.91 21.42
N GLY A 172 3.10 5.66 20.34
CA GLY A 172 4.16 6.23 19.50
C GLY A 172 4.75 5.30 18.45
N VAL A 173 4.28 4.04 18.35
CA VAL A 173 4.64 3.13 17.26
C VAL A 173 3.64 3.27 16.12
N THR A 174 4.13 3.60 14.93
CA THR A 174 3.32 3.60 13.70
C THR A 174 3.61 2.36 12.87
N GLN A 175 2.64 1.87 12.12
CA GLN A 175 2.83 0.73 11.21
C GLN A 175 3.96 1.00 10.19
N ALA A 176 4.00 2.22 9.63
CA ALA A 176 5.05 2.62 8.70
C ALA A 176 6.42 2.71 9.37
N GLY A 177 6.48 3.16 10.63
CA GLY A 177 7.71 3.16 11.44
C GLY A 177 8.24 1.75 11.65
N PHE A 178 7.38 0.85 12.15
CA PHE A 178 7.73 -0.55 12.35
C PHE A 178 8.23 -1.23 11.06
N MET A 179 7.55 -1.02 9.93
CA MET A 179 7.99 -1.60 8.66
C MET A 179 9.38 -1.13 8.23
N ARG A 180 9.74 0.13 8.50
CA ARG A 180 11.08 0.65 8.20
C ARG A 180 12.13 0.06 9.14
N GLU A 181 11.83 0.00 10.44
CA GLU A 181 12.74 -0.60 11.42
C GLU A 181 12.96 -2.09 11.17
N ALA A 182 11.89 -2.84 10.87
CA ALA A 182 11.96 -4.26 10.55
C ALA A 182 12.74 -4.52 9.24
N ALA A 183 12.52 -3.69 8.21
CA ALA A 183 13.31 -3.79 6.98
C ALA A 183 14.79 -3.49 7.23
N LYS A 184 15.11 -2.44 7.99
CA LYS A 184 16.49 -2.09 8.35
C LYS A 184 17.15 -3.21 9.16
N ALA A 185 16.42 -3.80 10.11
CA ALA A 185 16.91 -4.87 10.95
C ALA A 185 17.23 -6.15 10.15
N ALA A 186 16.42 -6.48 9.15
CA ALA A 186 16.55 -7.73 8.40
C ALA A 186 17.39 -7.62 7.12
N TYR A 187 17.51 -6.40 6.58
CA TYR A 187 18.20 -6.12 5.33
C TYR A 187 19.07 -4.86 5.51
N PRO A 188 20.18 -4.95 6.26
CA PRO A 188 21.03 -3.79 6.57
C PRO A 188 21.61 -3.13 5.32
N ALA A 189 21.87 -3.89 4.25
CA ALA A 189 22.30 -3.39 2.94
C ALA A 189 21.20 -2.66 2.14
N GLY A 190 19.96 -2.60 2.64
CA GLY A 190 18.84 -1.94 1.97
C GLY A 190 18.24 -2.73 0.80
N THR A 191 18.60 -4.00 0.64
CA THR A 191 18.23 -4.86 -0.50
C THR A 191 16.72 -5.04 -0.67
N LYS A 192 15.96 -5.05 0.43
CA LYS A 192 14.51 -5.29 0.41
C LYS A 192 13.76 -4.28 1.28
N ARG A 193 12.63 -3.80 0.77
CA ARG A 193 11.69 -2.92 1.48
C ARG A 193 10.36 -3.65 1.67
N LEU A 194 9.71 -3.41 2.80
CA LEU A 194 8.39 -3.97 3.08
C LEU A 194 7.30 -3.14 2.41
N ASN A 195 6.40 -3.81 1.70
CA ASN A 195 5.22 -3.21 1.07
C ASN A 195 4.04 -3.19 2.07
N ALA A 196 3.35 -2.06 2.18
CA ALA A 196 2.18 -1.90 3.02
C ALA A 196 1.03 -2.88 2.68
N ASN A 197 0.84 -3.20 1.40
CA ASN A 197 -0.18 -4.16 0.96
C ASN A 197 0.16 -5.57 1.47
N SER A 198 1.38 -6.05 1.21
CA SER A 198 1.85 -7.36 1.69
C SER A 198 1.83 -7.46 3.21
N PHE A 199 2.11 -6.35 3.90
CA PHE A 199 2.00 -6.29 5.36
C PHE A 199 0.56 -6.42 5.84
N GLY A 200 -0.37 -5.67 5.23
CA GLY A 200 -1.80 -5.77 5.52
C GLY A 200 -2.36 -7.16 5.24
N GLU A 201 -1.97 -7.79 4.12
CA GLU A 201 -2.35 -9.16 3.78
C GLU A 201 -1.79 -10.17 4.79
N PHE A 202 -0.52 -10.06 5.16
CA PHE A 202 0.09 -10.93 6.16
C PHE A 202 -0.67 -10.90 7.48
N LEU A 203 -1.08 -9.70 7.94
CA LEU A 203 -1.86 -9.52 9.15
C LEU A 203 -3.31 -10.03 9.05
N LYS A 204 -3.87 -10.17 7.85
CA LYS A 204 -5.23 -10.72 7.64
C LYS A 204 -5.25 -12.25 7.59
N LYS A 205 -4.16 -12.87 7.15
CA LYS A 205 -4.03 -14.34 7.12
C LYS A 205 -4.16 -14.97 8.52
N LYS A 206 -4.45 -16.27 8.56
CA LYS A 206 -4.57 -17.09 9.77
C LYS A 206 -3.84 -18.41 9.57
N GLY A 207 -3.33 -18.98 10.65
CA GLY A 207 -2.63 -20.26 10.63
C GLY A 207 -1.10 -20.13 10.74
N PRO A 208 -0.42 -21.17 11.23
CA PRO A 208 0.99 -21.16 11.63
C PRO A 208 1.94 -20.95 10.45
N THR A 209 1.59 -21.40 9.24
CA THR A 209 2.43 -21.32 8.04
C THR A 209 1.99 -20.22 7.07
N ALA A 210 0.81 -19.63 7.28
CA ALA A 210 0.18 -18.74 6.31
C ALA A 210 0.91 -17.40 6.18
N GLY A 211 1.78 -17.31 5.16
CA GLY A 211 2.61 -16.15 4.86
C GLY A 211 4.09 -16.30 5.24
N SER A 212 4.58 -17.53 5.51
CA SER A 212 5.97 -17.77 5.91
C SER A 212 6.98 -17.41 4.82
N SER A 213 6.64 -17.53 3.54
CA SER A 213 7.50 -17.14 2.42
C SER A 213 7.64 -15.62 2.22
N GLY A 214 6.81 -14.83 2.91
CA GLY A 214 6.78 -13.39 2.72
C GLY A 214 7.92 -12.67 3.45
N ALA A 215 8.49 -11.65 2.80
CA ALA A 215 9.51 -10.78 3.41
C ALA A 215 9.04 -10.13 4.73
N VAL A 216 7.73 -9.88 4.88
CA VAL A 216 7.14 -9.32 6.11
C VAL A 216 7.35 -10.26 7.30
N PHE A 217 7.16 -11.56 7.10
CA PHE A 217 7.31 -12.54 8.17
C PHE A 217 8.76 -12.62 8.63
N TYR A 218 9.67 -12.86 7.69
CA TYR A 218 11.11 -12.90 7.95
C TYR A 218 11.61 -11.62 8.63
N ALA A 219 11.31 -10.46 8.06
CA ALA A 219 11.81 -9.19 8.58
C ALA A 219 11.27 -8.86 9.97
N SER A 220 9.98 -9.18 10.23
CA SER A 220 9.38 -8.99 11.54
C SER A 220 9.99 -9.92 12.57
N TYR A 221 10.26 -11.17 12.21
CA TYR A 221 10.92 -12.12 13.09
C TYR A 221 12.33 -11.65 13.47
N VAL A 222 13.16 -11.28 12.49
CA VAL A 222 14.53 -10.77 12.75
C VAL A 222 14.50 -9.55 13.67
N TYR A 223 13.57 -8.62 13.44
CA TYR A 223 13.40 -7.46 14.32
C TYR A 223 13.11 -7.86 15.77
N PHE A 224 12.14 -8.76 16.00
CA PHE A 224 11.79 -9.18 17.35
C PHE A 224 12.90 -10.01 18.02
N GLU A 225 13.66 -10.77 17.25
CA GLU A 225 14.79 -11.55 17.75
C GLU A 225 15.95 -10.64 18.18
N LYS A 226 16.31 -9.65 17.35
CA LYS A 226 17.27 -8.62 17.74
C LYS A 226 16.80 -7.83 18.96
N LEU A 227 15.51 -7.49 19.01
CA LEU A 227 14.91 -6.81 20.16
C LEU A 227 14.94 -7.69 21.43
N ARG A 228 14.81 -9.02 21.32
CA ARG A 228 14.93 -9.96 22.44
C ARG A 228 16.34 -9.94 23.01
N ILE A 229 17.35 -10.08 22.14
CA ILE A 229 18.77 -10.08 22.53
C ILE A 229 19.15 -8.74 23.16
N LYS A 230 18.76 -7.62 22.54
CA LYS A 230 19.01 -6.28 23.09
C LYS A 230 18.43 -6.09 24.49
N ASN A 231 17.26 -6.67 24.75
CA ASN A 231 16.61 -6.60 26.05
C ASN A 231 17.07 -7.70 27.04
N GLY A 232 18.04 -8.54 26.67
CA GLY A 232 18.53 -9.62 27.52
C GLY A 232 17.47 -10.68 27.88
N LYS A 233 16.41 -10.81 27.09
CA LYS A 233 15.30 -11.73 27.41
C LYS A 233 15.67 -13.17 27.05
N PRO A 234 15.36 -14.16 27.92
CA PRO A 234 15.57 -15.56 27.61
C PRO A 234 14.69 -16.00 26.43
N LYS A 235 15.02 -17.16 25.85
CA LYS A 235 14.17 -17.80 24.85
C LYS A 235 12.86 -18.25 25.50
N ASP A 236 11.76 -18.08 24.79
CA ASP A 236 10.44 -18.55 25.23
C ASP A 236 10.34 -20.09 25.15
N ALA A 237 9.45 -20.71 25.92
CA ALA A 237 9.20 -22.14 25.85
C ALA A 237 8.78 -22.58 24.44
N PHE A 238 7.96 -21.76 23.76
CA PHE A 238 7.58 -22.00 22.37
C PHE A 238 8.80 -22.06 21.44
N ARG A 239 9.78 -21.19 21.67
CA ARG A 239 11.02 -21.14 20.89
C ARG A 239 11.87 -22.40 21.10
N LEU A 240 11.97 -22.88 22.35
CA LEU A 240 12.70 -24.11 22.65
C LEU A 240 12.07 -25.34 21.99
N GLU A 241 10.75 -25.44 22.01
CA GLU A 241 10.04 -26.52 21.30
C GLU A 241 10.18 -26.41 19.78
N MET A 242 10.14 -25.19 19.22
CA MET A 242 10.40 -24.99 17.79
C MET A 242 11.82 -25.41 17.39
N GLU A 243 12.83 -25.14 18.21
CA GLU A 243 14.22 -25.58 17.96
C GLU A 243 14.34 -27.11 17.97
N LYS A 244 13.59 -27.81 18.84
CA LYS A 244 13.53 -29.28 18.85
C LYS A 244 12.83 -29.84 17.61
N LEU A 245 11.72 -29.22 17.21
CA LEU A 245 10.86 -29.72 16.13
C LEU A 245 11.40 -29.36 14.74
N TRP A 246 12.07 -28.23 14.60
CA TRP A 246 12.60 -27.64 13.38
C TRP A 246 14.09 -27.28 13.55
N PRO A 247 15.00 -28.27 13.60
CA PRO A 247 16.42 -28.04 13.90
C PRO A 247 17.13 -27.12 12.89
N ASN A 248 16.64 -27.09 11.64
CA ASN A 248 17.18 -26.25 10.56
C ASN A 248 16.40 -24.94 10.38
N GLY A 249 15.49 -24.61 11.30
CA GLY A 249 14.56 -23.51 11.16
C GLY A 249 13.24 -23.90 10.49
N PHE A 250 12.27 -23.01 10.63
CA PHE A 250 10.91 -23.10 10.15
C PHE A 250 10.86 -22.92 8.64
N GLU A 251 10.05 -23.74 7.97
CA GLU A 251 9.90 -23.74 6.53
C GLU A 251 9.37 -22.40 5.99
N LEU A 252 10.24 -21.68 5.26
CA LEU A 252 9.88 -20.40 4.63
C LEU A 252 9.32 -20.61 3.22
N GLU A 253 9.84 -21.55 2.44
CA GLU A 253 9.55 -21.60 1.01
C GLU A 253 8.25 -22.36 0.68
N ASN A 254 7.94 -23.45 1.39
CA ASN A 254 6.90 -24.39 0.94
C ASN A 254 5.63 -24.49 1.82
N ALA A 255 5.51 -23.69 2.88
CA ALA A 255 4.61 -24.08 3.98
C ALA A 255 3.10 -23.73 3.82
N ALA A 256 2.71 -22.88 2.87
CA ALA A 256 1.33 -22.32 2.83
C ALA A 256 0.44 -22.81 1.67
N ASN A 257 1.00 -23.21 0.54
CA ASN A 257 0.26 -23.43 -0.71
C ASN A 257 0.64 -24.73 -1.46
N GLY A 258 1.43 -25.61 -0.85
CA GLY A 258 1.77 -26.90 -1.47
C GLY A 258 0.53 -27.76 -1.64
N ARG A 259 0.29 -28.29 -2.84
CA ARG A 259 -0.70 -29.36 -3.03
C ARG A 259 -0.22 -30.58 -2.24
N MET A 260 -1.02 -31.05 -1.30
CA MET A 260 -0.72 -32.25 -0.52
C MET A 260 -1.44 -33.44 -1.13
N TRP A 261 -0.70 -34.50 -1.42
CA TRP A 261 -1.27 -35.80 -1.77
C TRP A 261 -1.63 -36.52 -0.47
N CYS A 262 -2.91 -36.91 -0.34
CA CYS A 262 -3.43 -37.61 0.83
C CYS A 262 -3.98 -38.97 0.39
N GLY A 263 -3.75 -40.01 1.20
CA GLY A 263 -4.33 -41.33 0.95
C GLY A 263 -5.86 -41.34 1.12
N PRO A 264 -6.54 -42.39 0.64
CA PRO A 264 -7.97 -42.55 0.88
C PRO A 264 -8.28 -42.51 2.39
N ASN A 265 -9.29 -41.74 2.77
CA ASN A 265 -9.72 -41.45 4.15
C ASN A 265 -8.73 -40.67 5.05
N GLN A 266 -7.62 -40.16 4.54
CA GLN A 266 -6.71 -39.31 5.32
C GLN A 266 -7.03 -37.82 5.13
N ARG A 267 -7.04 -37.06 6.22
CA ARG A 267 -7.19 -35.59 6.19
C ARG A 267 -5.94 -34.91 6.75
N PRO A 268 -5.28 -34.05 5.95
CA PRO A 268 -4.15 -33.29 6.44
C PRO A 268 -4.63 -32.16 7.34
N TRP A 269 -3.95 -31.94 8.46
CA TRP A 269 -4.13 -30.78 9.32
C TRP A 269 -2.78 -30.27 9.78
N VAL A 270 -2.71 -28.99 10.15
CA VAL A 270 -1.46 -28.35 10.57
C VAL A 270 -1.54 -28.00 12.05
N ASP A 271 -0.55 -28.43 12.82
CA ASP A 271 -0.47 -28.14 14.24
C ASP A 271 0.00 -26.71 14.54
N ILE A 272 0.01 -26.33 15.82
CA ILE A 272 0.43 -24.98 16.24
C ILE A 272 1.90 -24.64 15.92
N TYR A 273 2.72 -25.64 15.64
CA TYR A 273 4.14 -25.53 15.28
C TYR A 273 4.35 -25.53 13.75
N GLY A 274 3.26 -25.58 12.97
CA GLY A 274 3.29 -25.59 11.52
C GLY A 274 3.65 -26.94 10.89
N LYS A 275 3.64 -28.05 11.66
CA LYS A 275 3.83 -29.39 11.11
C LYS A 275 2.52 -29.93 10.56
N VAL A 276 2.62 -30.58 9.40
CA VAL A 276 1.50 -31.28 8.77
C VAL A 276 1.38 -32.67 9.40
N HIS A 277 0.18 -32.99 9.83
CA HIS A 277 -0.23 -34.30 10.34
C HIS A 277 -1.36 -34.84 9.49
N PHE A 278 -1.56 -36.15 9.52
CA PHE A 278 -2.66 -36.82 8.85
C PHE A 278 -3.50 -37.57 9.87
N SER A 279 -4.82 -37.41 9.80
CA SER A 279 -5.81 -38.17 10.58
C SER A 279 -6.64 -39.07 9.67
#